data_AF-A0AAV9RBL4-F1
#
_entry.id   AF-A0AAV9RBL4-F1
#
_cell.length_a   1.000
_cell.length_b   1.000
_cell.length_c   1.000
_cell.angle_alpha   90.00
_cell.angle_beta   90.00
_cell.angle_gamma   90.00
#
_symmetry.space_group_name_H-M   'P 1'
#
loop_
_entity.id
_entity.type
_entity.pdbx_description
1 polymer ?
#
loop_
_entity_poly.entity_id
_entity_poly.type
_entity_poly.pdbx_seq_one_letter_code
_entity_poly.pdbx_strand_id
1 'polypeptide(L)'
;MASLSSPLRVCRELLKELRTIQGPSYKQSLAYNYVLDQFRKNKVTGERYCRAQQEAHHASLTYLCLLASTRNHLALYNLYHGKGERSPEEVASLVGLRLPTQPGGKGWEK
;
A
#
# COMPACT_ATOMS: atom_id res chain seq x y z
N MET A 1 -11.29 -1.18 -19.77
CA MET A 1 -11.39 -0.64 -18.40
C MET A 1 -10.99 -1.74 -17.44
N ALA A 2 -10.10 -1.48 -16.47
CA ALA A 2 -9.71 -2.50 -15.50
C ALA A 2 -10.97 -3.06 -14.81
N SER A 3 -11.17 -4.38 -14.85
CA SER A 3 -12.31 -4.99 -14.17
C SER A 3 -12.20 -4.67 -12.68
N LEU A 4 -13.25 -4.07 -12.10
CA LEU A 4 -13.31 -3.83 -10.67
C LEU A 4 -13.06 -5.16 -9.94
N SER A 5 -12.10 -5.16 -9.00
CA SER A 5 -11.78 -6.34 -8.21
C SER A 5 -13.02 -6.82 -7.45
N SER A 6 -13.11 -8.12 -7.19
CA SER A 6 -14.28 -8.65 -6.47
C SER A 6 -14.34 -8.07 -5.05
N PRO A 7 -15.54 -7.83 -4.47
CA PRO A 7 -15.67 -7.27 -3.12
C PRO A 7 -14.91 -8.06 -2.05
N LEU A 8 -14.89 -9.40 -2.18
CA LEU A 8 -14.12 -10.26 -1.26
C LEU A 8 -12.61 -10.05 -1.37
N ARG A 9 -12.11 -9.77 -2.58
CA ARG A 9 -10.70 -9.44 -2.78
C ARG A 9 -10.37 -8.09 -2.14
N VAL A 10 -11.20 -7.08 -2.35
CA VAL A 10 -11.03 -5.75 -1.72
C VAL A 10 -11.05 -5.85 -0.20
N CYS A 11 -11.99 -6.61 0.38
CA CYS A 11 -12.05 -6.88 1.81
C CYS A 11 -10.74 -7.49 2.33
N ARG A 12 -10.20 -8.52 1.65
CA ARG A 12 -8.94 -9.16 2.05
C ARG A 12 -7.75 -8.21 2.00
N GLU A 13 -7.66 -7.38 0.96
CA GLU A 13 -6.58 -6.40 0.84
C GLU A 13 -6.68 -5.30 1.91
N LEU A 14 -7.90 -4.81 2.22
CA LEU A 14 -8.10 -3.87 3.33
C LEU A 14 -7.65 -4.46 4.67
N LEU A 15 -8.01 -5.71 4.95
CA LEU A 15 -7.57 -6.40 6.16
C LEU A 15 -6.06 -6.63 6.20
N LYS A 16 -5.42 -6.79 5.03
CA LYS A 16 -3.96 -6.89 4.91
C LYS A 16 -3.29 -5.56 5.22
N GLU A 17 -3.78 -4.45 4.67
CA GLU A 17 -3.28 -3.11 5.01
C GLU A 17 -3.46 -2.81 6.51
N LEU A 18 -4.62 -3.13 7.09
CA LEU A 18 -4.84 -3.00 8.54
C LEU A 18 -3.84 -3.82 9.37
N ARG A 19 -3.53 -5.05 8.93
CA ARG A 19 -2.50 -5.89 9.57
C ARG A 19 -1.11 -5.26 9.47
N THR A 20 -0.76 -4.62 8.36
CA THR A 20 0.55 -3.96 8.23
C THR A 20 0.69 -2.77 9.17
N ILE A 21 -0.40 -2.06 9.46
CA ILE A 21 -0.39 -0.87 10.34
C ILE A 21 -0.45 -1.26 11.82
N GLN A 22 -1.32 -2.21 12.18
CA GLN A 22 -1.61 -2.54 13.59
C GLN A 22 -0.94 -3.85 14.07
N GLY A 23 -0.30 -4.59 13.18
CA GLY A 23 0.37 -5.85 13.52
C GLY A 23 -0.61 -7.00 13.83
N PRO A 24 -0.22 -7.97 14.67
CA PRO A 24 -0.99 -9.20 14.91
C PRO A 24 -2.33 -8.96 15.64
N SER A 25 -2.45 -7.88 16.41
CA SER A 25 -3.66 -7.51 17.15
C SER A 25 -4.72 -6.80 16.31
N TYR A 26 -4.50 -6.63 15.00
CA TYR A 26 -5.44 -5.91 14.11
C TYR A 26 -6.89 -6.43 14.18
N LYS A 27 -7.08 -7.73 14.47
CA LYS A 27 -8.41 -8.36 14.61
C LYS A 27 -9.23 -7.82 15.78
N GLN A 28 -8.58 -7.25 16.79
CA GLN A 28 -9.23 -6.66 17.96
C GLN A 28 -9.59 -5.18 17.73
N SER A 29 -9.16 -4.60 16.61
CA SER A 29 -9.40 -3.19 16.33
C SER A 29 -10.85 -2.91 15.95
N LEU A 30 -11.28 -1.69 16.26
CA LEU A 30 -12.58 -1.19 15.80
C LEU A 30 -12.68 -1.16 14.27
N ALA A 31 -11.57 -0.83 13.60
CA ALA A 31 -11.49 -0.80 12.14
C ALA A 31 -11.76 -2.17 11.51
N TYR A 32 -11.20 -3.24 12.09
CA TYR A 32 -11.44 -4.61 11.62
C TYR A 32 -12.92 -4.99 11.71
N ASN A 33 -13.54 -4.75 12.88
CA ASN A 33 -14.94 -5.05 13.10
C ASN A 33 -15.85 -4.24 12.16
N TYR A 34 -15.54 -2.95 12.00
CA TYR A 34 -16.28 -2.05 11.10
C TYR A 34 -16.22 -2.53 9.65
N VAL A 35 -15.02 -2.85 9.13
CA VAL A 35 -14.87 -3.33 7.75
C VAL A 35 -15.68 -4.60 7.53
N LEU A 36 -15.56 -5.60 8.41
CA LEU A 36 -16.31 -6.85 8.26
C LEU A 36 -17.84 -6.62 8.32
N ASP A 37 -18.30 -5.75 9.21
CA ASP A 37 -19.71 -5.40 9.33
C ASP A 37 -20.24 -4.73 8.06
N GLN A 38 -19.50 -3.77 7.47
CA GLN A 38 -19.88 -3.12 6.21
C GLN A 38 -19.98 -4.11 5.05
N PHE A 39 -19.03 -5.04 4.93
CA PHE A 39 -19.06 -6.06 3.86
C PHE A 39 -20.19 -7.08 4.06
N ARG A 40 -20.58 -7.37 5.30
CA ARG A 40 -21.72 -8.27 5.61
C ARG A 40 -23.06 -7.59 5.34
N LYS A 41 -23.22 -6.34 5.78
CA LYS A 41 -24.44 -5.54 5.57
C LYS A 41 -24.75 -5.33 4.10
N ASN A 42 -23.73 -5.15 3.27
CA ASN A 42 -23.86 -4.93 1.84
C ASN A 42 -23.73 -6.22 0.99
N LYS A 43 -23.86 -7.40 1.60
CA LYS A 43 -23.88 -8.67 0.86
C LYS A 43 -25.17 -8.74 0.03
N VAL A 44 -25.06 -9.05 -1.26
CA VAL A 44 -26.21 -9.15 -2.19
C VAL A 44 -27.25 -10.13 -1.65
N THR A 45 -28.44 -9.61 -1.39
CA THR A 45 -29.65 -10.39 -1.20
C THR A 45 -30.48 -10.27 -2.48
N GLY A 46 -30.76 -11.40 -3.14
CA GLY A 46 -31.77 -11.62 -4.21
C GLY A 46 -32.04 -10.54 -5.30
N GLU A 47 -31.76 -10.91 -6.55
CA GLU A 47 -32.29 -10.40 -7.85
C GLU A 47 -32.15 -8.92 -8.24
N ARG A 48 -31.82 -8.00 -7.34
CA ARG A 48 -31.49 -6.61 -7.73
C ARG A 48 -30.06 -6.27 -7.36
N TYR A 49 -29.29 -5.83 -8.36
CA TYR A 49 -28.05 -5.10 -8.12
C TYR A 49 -28.36 -3.91 -7.21
N CYS A 50 -27.93 -4.00 -5.95
CA CYS A 50 -28.18 -2.95 -4.97
C CYS A 50 -27.15 -1.83 -5.16
N ARG A 51 -27.62 -0.61 -5.42
CA ARG A 51 -26.77 0.58 -5.52
C ARG A 51 -25.88 0.76 -4.29
N ALA A 52 -26.40 0.48 -3.10
CA ALA A 52 -25.65 0.57 -1.85
C ALA A 52 -24.42 -0.38 -1.84
N GLN A 53 -24.52 -1.56 -2.46
CA GLN A 53 -23.36 -2.45 -2.60
C GLN A 53 -22.29 -1.84 -3.50
N GLN A 54 -22.69 -1.27 -4.65
CA GLN A 54 -21.75 -0.65 -5.58
C GLN A 54 -21.05 0.55 -4.94
N GLU A 55 -21.80 1.37 -4.19
CA GLU A 55 -21.28 2.50 -3.43
C GLU A 55 -20.32 2.03 -2.32
N ALA A 56 -20.71 1.02 -1.53
CA ALA A 56 -19.84 0.45 -0.50
C ALA A 56 -18.57 -0.17 -1.09
N HIS A 57 -18.68 -0.82 -2.26
CA HIS A 57 -17.55 -1.38 -2.98
C HIS A 57 -16.60 -0.28 -3.49
N HIS A 58 -17.15 0.78 -4.07
CA HIS A 58 -16.37 1.94 -4.52
C HIS A 58 -15.67 2.62 -3.33
N ALA A 59 -16.38 2.87 -2.24
CA ALA A 59 -15.78 3.44 -1.02
C ALA A 59 -14.64 2.57 -0.49
N SER A 60 -14.82 1.24 -0.48
CA SER A 60 -13.79 0.29 -0.06
C SER A 60 -12.53 0.36 -0.92
N LEU A 61 -12.68 0.52 -2.24
CA LEU A 61 -11.56 0.71 -3.16
C LEU A 61 -10.83 2.03 -2.91
N THR A 62 -11.58 3.11 -2.68
CA THR A 62 -11.00 4.42 -2.36
C THR A 62 -10.17 4.37 -1.08
N TYR A 63 -10.69 3.76 -0.02
CA TYR A 63 -9.94 3.59 1.23
C TYR A 63 -8.73 2.67 1.06
N LEU A 64 -8.85 1.58 0.30
CA LEU A 64 -7.73 0.70 0.00
C LEU A 64 -6.61 1.47 -0.73
N CYS A 65 -6.98 2.27 -1.72
CA CYS A 65 -6.03 3.12 -2.45
C CYS A 65 -5.34 4.11 -1.51
N LEU A 66 -6.10 4.77 -0.63
CA LEU A 66 -5.56 5.71 0.35
C LEU A 66 -4.54 5.04 1.28
N LEU A 67 -4.90 3.90 1.89
CA LEU A 67 -4.02 3.17 2.81
C LEU A 67 -2.74 2.71 2.11
N ALA A 68 -2.86 2.08 0.94
CA ALA A 68 -1.72 1.60 0.17
C ALA A 68 -0.81 2.76 -0.27
N SER A 69 -1.39 3.86 -0.74
CA SER A 69 -0.64 5.06 -1.14
C SER A 69 0.08 5.71 0.03
N THR A 70 -0.55 5.74 1.21
CA THR A 70 0.04 6.29 2.44
C THR A 70 1.22 5.44 2.90
N ARG A 71 1.07 4.11 2.90
CA ARG A 71 2.15 3.16 3.22
C ARG A 71 3.33 3.32 2.25
N ASN A 72 3.06 3.38 0.95
CA ASN A 72 4.08 3.59 -0.06
C ASN A 72 4.76 4.96 0.08
N HIS A 73 3.98 6.01 0.34
CA HIS A 73 4.51 7.35 0.59
C HIS A 73 5.46 7.36 1.78
N LEU A 74 5.09 6.73 2.91
CA LEU A 74 5.98 6.64 4.07
C LEU A 74 7.25 5.84 3.77
N ALA A 75 7.15 4.75 3.01
CA ALA A 75 8.33 3.97 2.59
C ALA A 75 9.27 4.81 1.72
N LEU A 76 8.74 5.54 0.75
CA LEU A 76 9.50 6.44 -0.11
C LEU A 76 10.10 7.60 0.69
N TYR A 77 9.30 8.22 1.56
CA TYR A 77 9.75 9.29 2.43
C TYR A 77 10.92 8.81 3.30
N ASN A 78 10.81 7.66 3.96
CA ASN A 78 11.89 7.14 4.78
C ASN A 78 13.18 6.84 4.00
N LEU A 79 13.06 6.44 2.73
CA LEU A 79 14.22 6.11 1.88
C LEU A 79 14.88 7.37 1.31
N TYR A 80 14.09 8.25 0.73
CA TYR A 80 14.56 9.39 -0.06
C TYR A 80 14.65 10.69 0.73
N HIS A 81 13.86 10.88 1.79
CA HIS A 81 13.91 12.10 2.57
C HIS A 81 15.25 12.22 3.30
N GLY A 82 16.03 13.23 2.94
CA GLY A 82 17.31 13.52 3.57
C GLY A 82 17.11 14.08 4.97
N LYS A 83 17.67 13.43 5.99
CA LYS A 83 17.77 13.97 7.35
C LYS A 83 19.01 14.89 7.52
N GLY A 84 19.73 15.18 6.44
CA GLY A 84 21.00 15.90 6.41
C GLY A 84 21.80 15.59 5.14
N GLU A 85 23.08 15.96 5.13
CA GLU A 85 24.01 15.62 4.06
C GLU A 85 24.33 14.12 4.08
N ARG A 86 24.31 13.50 2.90
CA ARG A 86 24.67 12.07 2.69
C ARG A 86 25.98 12.01 1.92
N SER A 87 26.77 10.97 2.14
CA SER A 87 28.03 10.81 1.41
C SER A 87 27.78 10.54 -0.09
N PRO A 88 28.71 10.88 -0.98
CA PRO A 88 28.59 10.57 -2.41
C PRO A 88 28.37 9.07 -2.68
N GLU A 89 28.99 8.20 -1.87
CA GLU A 89 28.82 6.74 -1.92
C GLU A 89 27.39 6.31 -1.60
N GLU A 90 26.81 6.87 -0.54
CA GLU A 90 25.44 6.59 -0.11
C GLU A 90 24.41 7.06 -1.14
N VAL A 91 24.61 8.26 -1.69
CA VAL A 91 23.73 8.82 -2.72
C VAL A 91 23.81 8.00 -4.00
N ALA A 92 25.02 7.63 -4.44
CA ALA A 92 25.19 6.76 -5.61
C ALA A 92 24.48 5.42 -5.40
N SER A 93 24.69 4.78 -4.25
CA SER A 93 24.07 3.49 -3.93
C SER A 93 22.55 3.56 -3.89
N LEU A 94 21.99 4.67 -3.40
CA LEU A 94 20.54 4.86 -3.29
C LEU A 94 19.84 4.87 -4.66
N VAL A 95 20.48 5.43 -5.68
CA VAL A 95 19.97 5.43 -7.05
C VAL A 95 20.41 4.20 -7.86
N GLY A 96 21.06 3.22 -7.22
CA GLY A 96 21.55 2.01 -7.88
C GLY A 96 22.85 2.19 -8.67
N LEU A 97 23.61 3.25 -8.39
CA LEU A 97 24.92 3.54 -8.97
C LEU A 97 26.05 3.17 -7.98
N ARG A 98 27.29 3.16 -8.47
CA ARG A 98 28.50 2.99 -7.67
C ARG A 98 29.51 4.08 -8.02
N LEU A 99 30.35 4.46 -7.06
CA LEU A 99 31.44 5.39 -7.33
C LEU A 99 32.55 4.72 -8.15
N PRO A 100 33.18 5.46 -9.08
CA PRO A 100 34.30 4.94 -9.85
C PRO A 100 35.53 4.74 -8.95
N THR A 101 36.19 3.59 -9.08
CA THR A 101 37.41 3.27 -8.31
C THR A 101 38.67 3.94 -8.89
N GLN A 102 38.64 4.34 -10.17
CA GLN A 102 39.72 5.09 -10.80
C GLN A 102 39.20 6.34 -11.54
N PRO A 103 39.99 7.44 -11.53
CA PRO A 103 39.70 8.60 -12.36
C PRO A 103 39.69 8.20 -13.84
N GLY A 104 38.64 8.62 -14.57
CA GLY A 104 38.41 8.22 -15.96
C GLY A 104 37.41 7.07 -16.17
N GLY A 105 36.72 6.61 -15.11
CA GLY A 105 35.55 5.72 -15.23
C GLY A 105 35.86 4.25 -15.53
N LYS A 106 37.12 3.81 -15.38
CA LYS A 106 37.54 2.41 -15.47
C LYS A 106 37.58 1.77 -14.07
N GLY A 107 37.33 0.45 -13.97
CA GLY A 107 37.37 -0.29 -12.69
C GLY A 107 36.06 -0.94 -12.21
N TRP A 108 35.11 -1.23 -13.11
CA TRP A 108 33.85 -1.93 -12.77
C TRP A 108 34.01 -3.46 -12.63
N GLU A 109 35.20 -3.98 -12.93
CA GLU A 109 35.52 -5.41 -12.84
C GLU A 109 35.87 -5.78 -11.40
N LYS A 110 34.85 -6.15 -10.61
CA LYS A 110 34.92 -7.10 -9.50
C LYS A 110 33.52 -7.47 -9.00
#